data_AF-A0A9E2ME01-F1
#
_entry.id   AF-A0A9E2ME01-F1
#
_cell.length_a   1.000
_cell.length_b   1.000
_cell.length_c   1.000
_cell.angle_alpha   90.00
_cell.angle_beta   90.00
_cell.angle_gamma   90.00
#
_symmetry.space_group_name_H-M   'P 1'
#
loop_
_entity.id
_entity.type
_entity.pdbx_description
1 polymer ?
#
loop_
_entity_poly.entity_id
_entity_poly.type
_entity_poly.pdbx_seq_one_letter_code
_entity_poly.pdbx_strand_id
1 'polypeptide(L)'
;MNIGGEILMMLKDEISEIDYNRYIKQLSFSTLQSKSNYAVYFAPNALIANYIKRKFSDKIAHLFEVKTGTKTLVSIELKSAKKGKVPQKIEQKNEKP
;
A
#
# COMPACT_ATOMS: atom_id res chain seq x y z
N MET A 1 7.42 2.62 16.92
CA MET A 1 6.52 2.68 15.75
C MET A 1 7.23 2.05 14.57
N ASN A 2 6.52 1.35 13.68
CA ASN A 2 7.09 0.86 12.42
C ASN A 2 6.96 1.94 11.33
N ILE A 3 7.87 1.94 10.35
CA ILE A 3 7.85 2.89 9.23
C ILE A 3 6.46 2.96 8.55
N GLY A 4 5.81 1.81 8.35
CA GLY A 4 4.50 1.77 7.72
C GLY A 4 3.40 2.50 8.50
N GLY A 5 3.54 2.63 9.83
CA GLY A 5 2.62 3.42 10.66
C GLY A 5 2.87 4.91 10.55
N GLU A 6 4.13 5.34 10.47
CA GLU A 6 4.48 6.74 10.23
C GLU A 6 3.95 7.22 8.88
N ILE A 7 4.05 6.39 7.83
CA ILE A 7 3.50 6.73 6.51
C ILE A 7 1.98 6.95 6.58
N LEU A 8 1.24 6.13 7.34
CA LEU A 8 -0.21 6.32 7.50
C LEU A 8 -0.54 7.60 8.27
N MET A 9 0.31 8.02 9.22
CA MET A 9 0.15 9.29 9.94
C MET A 9 0.40 10.49 9.05
N MET A 10 1.45 10.46 8.22
CA MET A 10 1.68 11.52 7.24
C MET A 10 0.57 11.58 6.21
N LEU A 11 0.09 10.42 5.74
CA LEU A 11 -1.04 10.35 4.83
C LEU A 11 -2.31 10.96 5.45
N LYS A 12 -2.53 10.80 6.77
CA LYS A 12 -3.66 11.41 7.48
C LYS A 12 -3.67 12.93 7.34
N ASP A 13 -2.50 13.57 7.41
CA ASP A 13 -2.38 15.04 7.31
C ASP A 13 -2.71 15.54 5.90
N GLU A 14 -2.43 14.71 4.88
CA GLU A 14 -2.66 15.04 3.47
C GLU A 14 -4.07 14.73 2.95
N ILE A 15 -4.90 14.02 3.71
CA ILE A 15 -6.24 13.59 3.27
C ILE A 15 -7.32 14.03 4.25
N SER A 16 -8.58 13.99 3.80
CA SER A 16 -9.71 14.25 4.70
C SER A 16 -9.79 13.20 5.82
N GLU A 17 -10.11 13.65 7.03
CA GLU A 17 -10.33 12.79 8.19
C GLU A 17 -11.38 11.69 7.94
N ILE A 18 -12.35 11.94 7.06
CA ILE A 18 -13.40 10.99 6.68
C ILE A 18 -12.79 9.82 5.91
N ASP A 19 -11.94 10.09 4.91
CA ASP A 19 -11.24 9.06 4.13
C ASP A 19 -10.29 8.27 5.04
N TYR A 20 -9.60 8.96 5.95
CA TYR A 20 -8.69 8.31 6.90
C TYR A 20 -9.44 7.32 7.80
N ASN A 21 -10.49 7.78 8.48
CA ASN A 21 -11.24 6.95 9.41
C ASN A 21 -11.96 5.79 8.72
N ARG A 22 -12.45 6.00 7.49
CA ARG A 22 -13.19 4.98 6.76
C ARG A 22 -12.29 3.94 6.11
N TYR A 23 -11.12 4.31 5.60
CA TYR A 23 -10.30 3.41 4.78
C TYR A 23 -8.91 3.16 5.37
N ILE A 24 -8.16 4.23 5.63
CA ILE A 24 -6.73 4.15 5.95
C ILE A 24 -6.49 3.57 7.35
N LYS A 25 -7.30 3.96 8.34
CA LYS A 25 -7.20 3.49 9.74
C LYS A 25 -7.33 1.97 9.86
N GLN A 26 -8.01 1.32 8.92
CA GLN A 26 -8.23 -0.13 8.93
C GLN A 26 -7.06 -0.92 8.33
N LEU A 27 -6.08 -0.24 7.70
CA LEU A 27 -4.91 -0.90 7.14
C LEU A 27 -3.95 -1.38 8.23
N SER A 28 -3.37 -2.56 8.01
CA SER A 28 -2.31 -3.10 8.86
C SER A 28 -1.04 -3.32 8.06
N PHE A 29 0.06 -2.71 8.45
CA PHE A 29 1.35 -2.91 7.81
C PHE A 29 1.94 -4.29 8.15
N SER A 30 2.43 -5.02 7.15
CA SER A 30 3.04 -6.34 7.32
C SER A 30 4.56 -6.24 7.26
N THR A 31 5.22 -6.20 8.41
CA THR A 31 6.69 -6.22 8.49
C THR A 31 7.29 -7.53 7.97
N LEU A 32 6.55 -8.64 8.06
CA LEU A 32 6.98 -9.97 7.57
C LEU A 32 7.13 -10.03 6.05
N GLN A 33 6.22 -9.39 5.30
CA GLN A 33 6.24 -9.38 3.84
C GLN A 33 6.90 -8.13 3.26
N SER A 34 7.02 -7.07 4.06
CA SER A 34 7.64 -5.83 3.61
C SER A 34 9.16 -5.92 3.66
N LYS A 35 9.80 -5.32 2.66
CA LYS A 35 11.26 -5.17 2.51
C LYS A 35 11.59 -3.71 2.24
N SER A 36 12.87 -3.37 2.14
CA SER A 36 13.33 -1.99 1.92
C SER A 36 12.67 -1.29 0.73
N ASN A 37 12.41 -2.01 -0.38
CA ASN A 37 11.82 -1.45 -1.61
C ASN A 37 10.39 -1.96 -1.86
N TYR A 38 9.77 -2.62 -0.89
CA TYR A 38 8.44 -3.23 -1.05
C TYR A 38 7.64 -3.16 0.25
N ALA A 39 6.52 -2.43 0.24
CA ALA A 39 5.65 -2.26 1.39
C ALA A 39 4.34 -3.03 1.18
N VAL A 40 3.96 -3.87 2.13
CA VAL A 40 2.70 -4.63 2.10
C VAL A 40 1.78 -4.17 3.22
N TYR A 41 0.59 -3.74 2.83
CA TYR A 41 -0.50 -3.45 3.76
C TYR A 41 -1.64 -4.43 3.57
N PHE A 42 -2.26 -4.79 4.68
CA PHE A 42 -3.45 -5.62 4.71
C PHE A 42 -4.69 -4.78 4.94
N ALA A 43 -5.66 -4.93 4.04
CA ALA A 43 -7.00 -4.41 4.18
C ALA A 43 -7.95 -5.50 4.72
N PRO A 44 -9.03 -5.10 5.42
CA PRO A 44 -10.01 -6.05 5.95
C PRO A 44 -10.93 -6.64 4.87
N ASN A 45 -11.11 -5.96 3.72
CA ASN A 45 -11.95 -6.43 2.62
C ASN A 45 -11.49 -5.86 1.26
N ALA A 46 -12.00 -6.45 0.17
CA ALA A 46 -11.61 -6.13 -1.20
C ALA A 46 -12.02 -4.73 -1.65
N LEU A 47 -13.16 -4.23 -1.16
CA LEU A 47 -13.64 -2.89 -1.50
C LEU A 47 -12.67 -1.82 -1.00
N ILE A 48 -12.26 -1.93 0.26
CA ILE A 48 -11.27 -1.03 0.87
C ILE A 48 -9.92 -1.18 0.18
N ALA A 49 -9.46 -2.41 -0.07
CA ALA A 49 -8.20 -2.66 -0.77
C ALA A 49 -8.16 -1.96 -2.14
N ASN A 50 -9.23 -2.14 -2.94
CA ASN A 50 -9.32 -1.57 -4.28
C ASN A 50 -9.47 -0.05 -4.26
N TYR A 51 -10.23 0.51 -3.32
CA TYR A 51 -10.37 1.96 -3.18
C TYR A 51 -9.01 2.61 -2.85
N ILE A 52 -8.28 2.03 -1.90
CA ILE A 52 -6.94 2.51 -1.53
C ILE A 52 -5.96 2.34 -2.68
N LYS A 53 -5.97 1.19 -3.36
CA LYS A 53 -5.15 0.96 -4.56
C LYS A 53 -5.36 2.03 -5.63
N ARG A 54 -6.61 2.42 -5.87
CA ARG A 54 -6.95 3.39 -6.91
C ARG A 54 -6.64 4.82 -6.53
N LYS A 55 -6.87 5.21 -5.27
CA LYS A 55 -6.81 6.61 -4.83
C LYS A 55 -5.51 6.99 -4.14
N PHE A 56 -4.89 6.07 -3.40
CA PHE A 56 -3.82 6.39 -2.46
C PHE A 56 -2.51 5.62 -2.70
N SER A 57 -2.46 4.61 -3.57
CA SER A 57 -1.23 3.84 -3.82
C SER A 57 -0.05 4.72 -4.24
N ASP A 58 -0.27 5.66 -5.15
CA ASP A 58 0.78 6.54 -5.66
C ASP A 58 1.32 7.46 -4.55
N LYS A 59 0.41 8.09 -3.79
CA LYS A 59 0.75 8.95 -2.66
C LYS A 59 1.49 8.18 -1.55
N ILE A 60 1.05 6.97 -1.21
CA ILE A 60 1.75 6.13 -0.22
C ILE A 60 3.17 5.80 -0.72
N ALA A 61 3.33 5.44 -1.99
CA ALA A 61 4.64 5.15 -2.56
C ALA A 61 5.58 6.37 -2.51
N HIS A 62 5.05 7.55 -2.84
CA HIS A 62 5.79 8.81 -2.76
C HIS A 62 6.20 9.14 -1.32
N LEU A 63 5.30 8.98 -0.34
CA LEU A 63 5.63 9.20 1.08
C LEU A 63 6.73 8.24 1.57
N PHE A 64 6.75 7.00 1.09
CA PHE A 64 7.86 6.08 1.38
C PHE A 64 9.17 6.57 0.79
N GLU A 65 9.16 7.02 -0.47
CA GLU A 65 10.35 7.54 -1.14
C GLU A 65 10.92 8.77 -0.42
N VAL A 66 10.06 9.69 0.02
CA VAL A 66 10.47 10.88 0.80
C VAL A 66 11.08 10.48 2.15
N LYS A 67 10.55 9.45 2.82
CA LYS A 67 11.06 9.01 4.13
C LYS A 67 12.34 8.19 4.05
N THR A 68 12.47 7.31 3.06
CA THR A 68 13.59 6.34 2.97
C THR A 68 14.64 6.71 1.93
N GLY A 69 14.35 7.68 1.06
CA GLY A 69 15.16 8.02 -0.10
C GLY A 69 15.14 6.95 -1.20
N THR A 70 14.33 5.89 -1.07
CA THR A 70 14.29 4.78 -2.01
C THR A 70 12.88 4.53 -2.53
N LYS A 71 12.77 4.34 -3.85
CA LYS A 71 11.50 4.06 -4.51
C LYS A 71 10.93 2.73 -4.00
N THR A 72 9.81 2.83 -3.29
CA THR A 72 9.16 1.69 -2.64
C THR A 72 7.89 1.32 -3.37
N LEU A 73 7.75 0.05 -3.73
CA LEU A 73 6.52 -0.48 -4.34
C LEU A 73 5.51 -0.81 -3.24
N VAL A 74 4.29 -0.28 -3.35
CA VAL A 74 3.23 -0.47 -2.36
C VAL A 74 2.21 -1.49 -2.87
N SER A 75 2.00 -2.56 -2.11
CA SER A 75 0.94 -3.53 -2.36
C SER A 75 -0.09 -3.55 -1.24
N ILE A 76 -1.36 -3.43 -1.61
CA ILE A 76 -2.51 -3.53 -0.71
C ILE A 76 -3.19 -4.89 -0.95
N GLU A 77 -3.04 -5.79 0.00
CA GLU A 77 -3.53 -7.16 -0.06
C GLU A 77 -4.64 -7.38 0.97
N LEU A 78 -5.41 -8.46 0.81
CA LEU A 78 -6.37 -8.85 1.83
C LEU A 78 -5.66 -9.55 2.96
N LYS A 79 -6.16 -9.39 4.19
CA LYS A 79 -5.77 -10.20 5.34
C LYS A 79 -6.31 -11.63 5.17
N SER A 80 -5.82 -12.35 4.16
CA SER A 80 -6.21 -13.72 3.90
C SER A 80 -5.54 -14.62 4.94
N ALA A 81 -6.35 -15.39 5.67
CA ALA A 81 -5.85 -16.52 6.44
C ALA A 81 -5.30 -17.58 5.45
N LYS A 82 -3.98 -17.53 5.19
CA LYS A 82 -3.17 -18.55 4.50
C LYS A 82 -3.72 -19.14 3.18
N LYS A 83 -3.15 -18.72 2.05
CA LYS A 83 -2.23 -19.53 1.20
C LYS A 83 -1.90 -18.75 -0.07
N GLY A 84 -0.61 -18.76 -0.43
CA GLY A 84 0.00 -17.88 -1.40
C GLY A 84 -0.70 -17.85 -2.76
N LYS A 85 -0.83 -16.64 -3.29
CA LYS A 85 -0.77 -16.41 -4.73
C LYS A 85 0.22 -15.27 -4.95
N VAL A 86 1.27 -15.62 -5.69
CA VAL A 86 2.27 -14.73 -6.26
C VAL A 86 1.60 -13.52 -6.93
N PRO A 87 2.13 -12.29 -6.80
CA PRO A 87 1.63 -11.16 -7.56
C PRO A 87 1.87 -11.42 -9.05
N GLN A 88 0.78 -11.42 -9.80
CA GLN A 88 0.78 -11.49 -11.25
C GLN A 88 1.52 -10.25 -11.79
N LYS A 89 2.75 -10.47 -12.27
CA LYS A 89 3.55 -9.52 -13.03
C LYS A 89 2.70 -9.06 -14.21
N ILE A 90 2.27 -7.80 -14.19
CA ILE A 90 1.74 -7.12 -15.36
C ILE A 90 2.98 -6.83 -16.22
N GLU A 91 3.35 -7.78 -17.07
CA GLU A 91 4.42 -7.61 -18.03
C GLU A 91 3.95 -6.71 -19.18
N GLN A 92 4.89 -5.91 -19.64
CA GLN A 92 4.68 -4.68 -20.36
C GLN A 92 4.20 -4.94 -21.79
N LYS A 93 3.24 -4.12 -22.18
CA LYS A 93 2.90 -3.83 -23.58
C LYS A 93 4.13 -3.26 -24.28
N ASN A 94 4.69 -4.03 -25.22
CA ASN A 94 5.42 -3.63 -26.43
C ASN A 94 5.67 -4.96 -27.18
N GLU A 95 5.24 -5.18 -28.42
CA GLU A 95 5.66 -4.45 -29.62
C GLU A 95 4.53 -4.41 -30.67
N LYS A 96 4.44 -3.27 -31.36
CA LYS A 96 3.93 -3.10 -32.73
C LYS A 96 4.97 -2.21 -33.44
N PRO A 97 5.04 -2.17 -34.78
CA PRO A 97 4.28 -2.91 -35.79
C PRO A 97 5.08 -4.02 -36.48
#